data_AF-L8GNC2-F1
#
_entry.id   AF-L8GNC2-F1
#
_cell.length_a   1.000
_cell.length_b   1.000
_cell.length_c   1.000
_cell.angle_alpha   90.00
_cell.angle_beta   90.00
_cell.angle_gamma   90.00
#
_symmetry.space_group_name_H-M   'P 1'
#
loop_
_entity.id
_entity.type
_entity.pdbx_description
1 polymer ?
#
loop_
_entity_poly.entity_id
_entity_poly.type
_entity_poly.pdbx_seq_one_letter_code
_entity_poly.pdbx_strand_id
1 'polypeptide(L)'
;MPHLRNREKKITNSTFNTYMKKAAKRNLVFELERSHFDELLGSPCYLCGVRSAGGVDRTDNTVGYTVENAMPCCKTCNFLKGTLPLCDVLTRVDEIVFHHGV
;
A
#
# COMPACT_ATOMS: atom_id res chain seq x y z
N MET A 1 -19.12 -8.79 8.76
CA MET A 1 -18.36 -7.55 8.48
C MET A 1 -18.60 -7.18 7.02
N PRO A 2 -19.34 -6.11 6.68
CA PRO A 2 -19.66 -5.84 5.28
C PRO A 2 -18.43 -5.25 4.59
N HIS A 3 -17.77 -6.09 3.79
CA HIS A 3 -16.76 -5.71 2.81
C HIS A 3 -17.39 -4.78 1.77
N LEU A 4 -17.50 -3.49 2.09
CA LEU A 4 -18.23 -2.53 1.24
C LEU A 4 -17.44 -2.17 -0.02
N ARG A 5 -18.03 -2.57 -1.15
CA ARG A 5 -17.81 -2.19 -2.55
C ARG A 5 -16.43 -2.51 -3.13
N ASN A 6 -16.28 -3.78 -3.50
CA ASN A 6 -15.34 -4.19 -4.53
C ASN A 6 -15.84 -3.67 -5.89
N ARG A 7 -15.41 -2.46 -6.28
CA ARG A 7 -15.45 -2.06 -7.68
C ARG A 7 -14.09 -2.42 -8.24
N GLU A 8 -14.03 -3.46 -9.06
CA GLU A 8 -12.81 -3.84 -9.78
C GLU A 8 -12.24 -2.58 -10.46
N LYS A 9 -11.11 -2.09 -9.95
CA LYS A 9 -10.43 -0.97 -10.59
C LYS A 9 -9.68 -1.53 -11.78
N LYS A 10 -10.08 -1.11 -12.98
CA LYS A 10 -9.34 -1.40 -14.20
C LYS A 10 -7.93 -0.81 -14.06
N ILE A 11 -6.92 -1.66 -13.88
CA ILE A 11 -5.52 -1.24 -13.78
C ILE A 11 -5.10 -0.76 -15.17
N THR A 12 -4.86 0.55 -15.32
CA THR A 12 -4.45 1.16 -16.58
C THR A 12 -2.94 1.42 -16.60
N ASN A 13 -2.34 1.40 -17.80
CA ASN A 13 -0.94 1.78 -18.01
C ASN A 13 -0.58 3.18 -17.45
N SER A 14 -1.56 4.08 -17.34
CA SER A 14 -1.37 5.39 -16.72
C SER A 14 -1.03 5.33 -15.22
N THR A 15 -1.38 4.24 -14.52
CA THR A 15 -1.15 4.10 -13.08
C THR A 15 0.33 3.90 -12.77
N PHE A 16 1.01 2.97 -13.45
CA PHE A 16 2.45 2.75 -13.29
C PHE A 16 3.25 4.03 -13.51
N ASN A 17 3.01 4.71 -14.63
CA ASN A 17 3.66 5.98 -14.95
C ASN A 17 3.40 7.07 -13.91
N THR A 18 2.22 7.07 -13.28
CA THR A 18 1.90 8.00 -12.19
C THR A 18 2.75 7.72 -10.96
N TYR A 19 2.96 6.46 -10.60
CA TYR A 19 3.83 6.09 -9.47
C TYR A 19 5.29 6.45 -9.76
N MET A 20 5.81 6.13 -10.95
CA MET A 20 7.16 6.49 -11.35
C MET A 20 7.39 8.01 -11.30
N LYS A 21 6.46 8.81 -11.85
CA LYS A 21 6.53 10.28 -11.78
C LYS A 21 6.48 10.81 -10.34
N LYS A 22 5.64 10.21 -9.48
CA LYS A 22 5.54 10.58 -8.06
C LYS A 22 6.81 10.23 -7.29
N ALA A 23 7.44 9.10 -7.60
CA ALA A 23 8.72 8.70 -7.02
C ALA A 23 9.83 9.69 -7.43
N ALA A 24 9.93 9.99 -8.73
CA ALA A 24 10.89 10.96 -9.25
C ALA A 24 10.73 12.35 -8.63
N LYS A 25 9.50 12.85 -8.50
CA LYS A 25 9.23 14.15 -7.84
C LYS A 25 9.72 14.21 -6.38
N ARG A 26 9.80 13.06 -5.72
CA ARG A 26 10.21 12.91 -4.32
C ARG A 26 11.64 12.42 -4.17
N ASN A 27 12.40 12.32 -5.26
CA ASN A 27 13.75 11.74 -5.31
C ASN A 27 13.81 10.32 -4.73
N LEU A 28 12.80 9.50 -5.02
CA LEU A 28 12.73 8.11 -4.60
C LEU A 28 13.10 7.20 -5.77
N VAL A 29 13.93 6.20 -5.47
CA VAL A 29 14.24 5.10 -6.39
C VAL A 29 12.95 4.37 -6.77
N PHE A 30 12.85 3.93 -8.03
CA PHE A 30 11.75 3.12 -8.53
C PHE A 30 12.32 1.98 -9.38
N GLU A 31 12.41 0.80 -8.78
CA GLU A 31 13.04 -0.41 -9.34
C GLU A 31 12.03 -1.53 -9.59
N LEU A 32 10.74 -1.24 -9.48
CA LEU A 32 9.71 -2.22 -9.79
C LEU A 32 9.54 -2.40 -11.29
N GLU A 33 9.62 -3.65 -11.74
CA GLU A 33 9.14 -4.02 -13.06
C GLU A 33 7.63 -3.87 -13.17
N ARG A 34 7.15 -3.67 -14.40
CA ARG A 34 5.72 -3.46 -14.65
C ARG A 34 4.86 -4.66 -14.23
N SER A 35 5.33 -5.87 -14.52
CA SER A 35 4.67 -7.13 -14.16
C SER A 35 4.47 -7.24 -12.65
N HIS A 36 5.53 -7.01 -11.87
CA HIS A 36 5.48 -7.06 -10.41
C HIS A 36 4.59 -5.95 -9.84
N PHE A 37 4.64 -4.74 -10.41
CA PHE A 37 3.73 -3.67 -10.00
C PHE A 37 2.26 -4.04 -10.22
N ASP A 38 1.92 -4.68 -11.34
CA ASP A 38 0.55 -5.11 -11.63
C ASP A 38 0.08 -6.24 -10.69
N GLU A 39 0.98 -7.16 -10.36
CA GLU A 39 0.75 -8.19 -9.34
C GLU A 39 0.43 -7.56 -7.98
N LEU A 40 1.21 -6.58 -7.53
CA LEU A 40 0.96 -5.85 -6.29
C LEU A 40 -0.41 -5.14 -6.29
N LEU A 41 -0.81 -4.54 -7.41
CA LEU A 41 -2.12 -3.89 -7.50
C LEU A 41 -3.30 -4.88 -7.39
N GLY A 42 -3.14 -6.08 -7.95
CA GLY A 42 -4.14 -7.16 -7.90
C GLY A 42 -4.17 -7.94 -6.58
N SER A 43 -3.07 -7.90 -5.83
CA SER A 43 -2.88 -8.66 -4.59
C SER A 43 -3.72 -8.13 -3.42
N PRO A 44 -4.05 -8.97 -2.43
CA PRO A 44 -4.72 -8.52 -1.21
C PRO A 44 -3.91 -7.47 -0.46
N CYS A 45 -4.58 -6.52 0.19
CA CYS A 45 -3.90 -5.54 1.02
C CYS A 45 -3.20 -6.23 2.20
N TYR A 46 -1.91 -5.96 2.39
CA TYR A 46 -1.13 -6.60 3.46
C TYR A 46 -1.56 -6.21 4.88
N LEU A 47 -2.22 -5.06 5.05
CA LEU A 47 -2.70 -4.56 6.36
C LEU A 47 -4.09 -5.09 6.74
N CYS A 48 -5.05 -5.11 5.81
CA CYS A 48 -6.45 -5.43 6.13
C CYS A 48 -7.03 -6.60 5.34
N GLY A 49 -6.28 -7.18 4.40
CA GLY A 49 -6.71 -8.33 3.60
C GLY A 49 -7.79 -8.03 2.56
N VAL A 50 -8.16 -6.77 2.31
CA VAL A 50 -9.12 -6.46 1.23
C VAL A 50 -8.58 -6.96 -0.10
N ARG A 51 -9.41 -7.72 -0.84
CA ARG A 51 -9.04 -8.31 -2.13
C ARG A 51 -8.77 -7.19 -3.13
N SER A 52 -7.66 -7.29 -3.85
CA SER A 52 -7.17 -6.29 -4.80
C SER A 52 -6.99 -4.92 -4.16
N ALA A 53 -5.82 -4.73 -3.55
CA ALA A 53 -5.41 -3.49 -2.90
C ALA A 53 -5.61 -2.26 -3.81
N GLY A 54 -5.31 -2.39 -5.10
CA GLY A 54 -5.41 -1.30 -6.07
C GLY A 54 -4.45 -0.14 -5.77
N GLY A 55 -3.39 -0.40 -4.99
CA GLY A 55 -2.36 0.55 -4.62
C GLY A 55 -1.11 -0.15 -4.11
N VAL A 56 0.00 0.59 -4.07
CA VAL A 56 1.30 0.13 -3.57
C VAL A 56 1.75 1.08 -2.47
N ASP A 57 2.07 0.53 -1.30
CA ASP A 57 2.66 1.23 -0.17
C ASP A 57 4.16 0.93 -0.08
N ARG A 58 4.91 1.84 0.55
CA ARG A 58 6.30 1.64 0.90
C ARG A 58 6.36 1.37 2.40
N THR A 59 6.76 0.17 2.79
CA THR A 59 6.78 -0.23 4.21
C THR A 59 7.66 0.71 5.02
N ASP A 60 8.83 1.04 4.49
CA ASP A 60 9.70 2.13 4.90
C ASP A 60 9.56 3.32 3.94
N ASN A 61 9.14 4.46 4.49
CA ASN A 61 8.92 5.68 3.72
C ASN A 61 10.22 6.40 3.31
N THR A 62 11.37 6.01 3.86
CA THR A 62 12.70 6.52 3.51
C THR A 62 13.30 5.80 2.30
N VAL A 63 12.85 4.58 2.02
CA VAL A 63 13.29 3.76 0.88
C VAL A 63 12.35 3.94 -0.32
N GLY A 64 12.87 3.75 -1.53
CA GLY A 64 12.12 3.82 -2.79
C GLY A 64 11.13 2.67 -3.00
N TYR A 65 10.65 2.51 -4.22
CA TYR A 65 9.84 1.37 -4.63
C TYR A 65 10.77 0.25 -5.14
N THR A 66 11.14 -0.67 -4.26
CA THR A 66 11.90 -1.90 -4.57
C THR A 66 11.05 -3.13 -4.26
N VAL A 67 11.47 -4.31 -4.72
CA VAL A 67 10.74 -5.57 -4.49
C VAL A 67 10.57 -5.85 -2.99
N GLU A 68 11.55 -5.44 -2.17
CA GLU A 68 11.59 -5.68 -0.73
C GLU A 68 10.79 -4.66 0.07
N ASN A 69 10.58 -3.45 -0.46
CA ASN A 69 9.93 -2.36 0.27
C ASN A 69 8.50 -2.04 -0.22
N ALA A 70 8.14 -2.49 -1.42
CA ALA A 70 6.83 -2.24 -2.01
C ALA A 70 5.83 -3.35 -1.64
N MET A 71 4.73 -2.97 -0.99
CA MET A 71 3.70 -3.92 -0.55
C MET A 71 2.30 -3.54 -1.07
N PRO A 72 1.43 -4.52 -1.34
CA PRO A 72 0.08 -4.26 -1.84
C PRO A 72 -0.76 -3.59 -0.75
N CYS A 73 -1.22 -2.36 -0.96
CA CYS A 73 -1.95 -1.62 0.08
C CYS A 73 -3.14 -0.83 -0.45
N CYS A 74 -4.29 -0.98 0.19
CA CYS A 74 -5.48 -0.24 -0.19
C CYS A 74 -5.39 1.23 0.23
N LYS A 75 -6.15 2.09 -0.44
CA LYS A 75 -6.13 3.54 -0.17
C LYS A 75 -6.38 3.88 1.31
N THR A 76 -7.30 3.17 1.96
CA THR A 76 -7.67 3.41 3.36
C THR A 76 -6.51 3.08 4.31
N CYS A 77 -5.91 1.90 4.15
CA CYS A 77 -4.78 1.47 4.98
C CYS A 77 -3.53 2.31 4.73
N ASN A 78 -3.24 2.65 3.47
CA ASN A 78 -2.12 3.53 3.13
C ASN A 78 -2.31 4.94 3.72
N PHE A 79 -3.54 5.45 3.76
CA PHE A 79 -3.86 6.72 4.42
C PHE A 79 -3.71 6.63 5.94
N LEU A 80 -4.16 5.53 6.56
CA LEU A 80 -4.01 5.28 7.99
C LEU A 80 -2.53 5.21 8.41
N LYS A 81 -1.71 4.50 7.64
CA LYS A 81 -0.26 4.43 7.86
C LYS A 81 0.41 5.81 7.77
N GLY A 82 -0.01 6.62 6.80
CA GLY A 82 0.52 7.96 6.60
C GLY A 82 2.04 7.93 6.40
N THR A 83 2.78 8.63 7.27
CA THR A 83 4.24 8.65 7.25
C THR A 83 4.89 7.63 8.17
N LEU A 84 4.11 6.94 9.01
CA LEU A 84 4.64 5.99 9.98
C LEU A 84 5.25 4.76 9.26
N PRO A 85 6.36 4.21 9.80
CA PRO A 85 6.79 2.86 9.50
C PRO A 85 5.71 1.84 9.84
N LEU A 86 5.74 0.68 9.16
CA LEU A 86 4.76 -0.38 9.41
C LEU A 86 4.76 -0.86 10.87
N CYS A 87 5.93 -1.05 11.49
CA CYS A 87 6.03 -1.51 12.87
C CYS A 87 5.24 -0.60 13.82
N ASP A 88 5.37 0.72 13.67
CA ASP A 88 4.71 1.70 14.52
C ASP A 88 3.19 1.68 14.35
N VAL A 89 2.70 1.45 13.12
CA VAL A 89 1.27 1.30 12.85
C VAL A 89 0.71 0.08 13.59
N LEU A 90 1.41 -1.06 13.52
CA LEU A 90 0.94 -2.29 14.16
C LEU A 90 0.92 -2.16 15.68
N THR A 91 1.97 -1.59 16.27
CA THR A 91 2.01 -1.28 17.71
C THR A 91 0.82 -0.41 18.11
N ARG A 92 0.55 0.66 17.34
CA ARG A 92 -0.56 1.57 17.66
C ARG A 92 -1.94 0.91 17.53
N VAL A 93 -2.11 0.03 16.56
CA VAL A 93 -3.34 -0.76 16.41
C VAL A 93 -3.52 -1.70 17.59
N ASP A 94 -2.45 -2.38 18.02
CA ASP A 94 -2.49 -3.28 19.19
C ASP A 94 -2.88 -2.53 20.46
N GLU A 95 -2.27 -1.36 20.72
CA GLU A 95 -2.66 -0.50 21.85
C GLU A 95 -4.13 -0.07 21.80
N ILE A 96 -4.64 0.32 20.62
CA ILE A 96 -6.04 0.71 20.44
C ILE A 96 -6.96 -0.49 20.73
N VAL A 97 -6.61 -1.67 20.23
CA VAL A 97 -7.37 -2.90 20.47
C VAL A 97 -7.32 -3.29 21.95
N PHE A 98 -6.18 -3.15 22.61
CA PHE A 98 -6.05 -3.41 24.04
C PHE A 98 -6.96 -2.50 24.89
N HIS A 99 -7.09 -1.22 24.53
CA HIS A 99 -7.89 -0.26 25.30
C HIS A 99 -9.38 -0.21 24.93
N HIS A 100 -9.76 -0.58 23.70
CA HIS A 100 -11.10 -0.39 23.16
C HIS A 100 -11.70 -1.60 22.44
N GLY A 101 -10.92 -2.66 22.22
CA GLY A 101 -11.39 -3.91 21.64
C GLY A 101 -12.30 -4.62 22.64
N VAL A 102 -13.60 -4.61 22.34
CA VAL A 102 -14.65 -5.28 23.12
C VAL A 102 -14.61 -6.78 22.86
#